data_AF-A0A816GGW3-F1
#
_entry.id   AF-A0A816GGW3-F1
#
_cell.length_a   1.000
_cell.length_b   1.000
_cell.length_c   1.000
_cell.angle_alpha   90.00
_cell.angle_beta   90.00
_cell.angle_gamma   90.00
#
_symmetry.space_group_name_H-M   'P 1'
#
loop_
_entity.id
_entity.type
_entity.pdbx_description
1 polymer ?
#
loop_
_entity_poly.entity_id
_entity_poly.type
_entity_poly.pdbx_seq_one_letter_code
_entity_poly.pdbx_strand_id
1 'polypeptide(L)'
;MQTIFRVDSVQDNDGLYYVVNLTLTDEKDPILMKLQEHFEKQIKDDNEECDHLEQLGRLLIKMVGFDQAKDIFDQQLIDTDEDKWRERLLLNNRFGYIYRQKGNNTNALLYYNGALAIGLTNRSENDIFLAPIYNNIASVYYSKGFYSIALFNYKKALDIEQKYQFD
;
A
#
# COMPACT_ATOMS: atom_id res chain seq x y z
N MET A 1 13.23 -15.28 -5.79
CA MET A 1 13.15 -15.97 -4.48
C MET A 1 13.85 -15.07 -3.47
N GLN A 2 13.13 -14.21 -2.76
CA GLN A 2 13.71 -13.42 -1.67
C GLN A 2 13.67 -14.27 -0.41
N THR A 3 14.81 -14.37 0.28
CA THR A 3 14.97 -15.18 1.49
C THR A 3 14.61 -14.33 2.69
N ILE A 4 13.60 -14.77 3.45
CA ILE A 4 13.06 -14.03 4.59
C ILE A 4 13.56 -14.69 5.85
N PHE A 5 14.18 -13.89 6.71
CA PHE A 5 14.73 -14.36 7.97
C PHE A 5 13.98 -13.69 9.13
N ARG A 6 13.49 -14.51 10.06
CA ARG A 6 12.94 -14.07 11.34
C ARG A 6 14.05 -14.01 12.37
N VAL A 7 14.10 -12.95 13.18
CA VAL A 7 14.94 -12.93 14.38
C VAL A 7 14.32 -13.85 15.42
N ASP A 8 15.02 -14.93 15.74
CA ASP A 8 14.58 -15.92 16.71
C ASP A 8 15.00 -15.55 18.13
N SER A 9 16.25 -15.09 18.28
CA SER A 9 16.75 -14.54 19.54
C SER A 9 17.85 -13.52 19.29
N VAL A 10 17.96 -12.57 20.21
CA VAL A 10 19.09 -11.65 20.32
C VAL A 10 19.73 -11.90 21.67
N GLN A 11 21.00 -12.27 21.66
CA GLN A 11 21.79 -12.48 22.87
C GLN A 11 22.83 -11.37 22.97
N ASP A 12 22.88 -10.71 24.12
CA ASP A 12 23.95 -9.77 24.47
C ASP A 12 25.16 -10.57 24.95
N ASN A 13 26.31 -10.36 24.33
CA ASN A 13 27.55 -11.02 24.73
C ASN A 13 28.43 -10.02 25.49
N ASP A 14 28.05 -9.76 26.74
CA ASP A 14 28.71 -8.86 27.69
C ASP A 14 29.00 -7.45 27.13
N GLY A 15 28.11 -6.92 26.29
CA GLY A 15 28.22 -5.57 25.73
C GLY A 15 29.28 -5.40 24.63
N LEU A 16 29.97 -6.47 24.21
CA LEU A 16 30.93 -6.45 23.11
C LEU A 16 30.24 -6.54 21.74
N TYR A 17 29.25 -7.42 21.62
CA TYR A 17 28.43 -7.57 20.42
C TYR A 17 27.13 -8.33 20.72
N TYR A 18 26.14 -8.15 19.86
CA TYR A 18 24.90 -8.93 19.88
C TYR A 18 24.98 -10.11 18.91
N VAL A 19 24.61 -11.29 19.38
CA VAL A 19 24.39 -12.47 18.52
C VAL A 19 22.92 -12.52 18.17
N VAL A 20 22.61 -12.38 16.88
CA VAL A 20 21.23 -12.44 16.36
C VAL A 20 21.06 -13.78 15.64
N ASN A 21 20.24 -14.66 16.23
CA ASN A 21 19.88 -15.92 15.60
C ASN A 21 18.72 -15.69 14.63
N LEU A 22 18.89 -16.15 13.40
CA LEU A 22 17.92 -15.98 12.33
C LEU A 22 17.33 -17.34 11.93
N THR A 23 16.01 -17.44 11.84
CA THR A 23 15.31 -18.59 11.27
C THR A 23 14.85 -18.26 9.86
N LEU A 24 15.17 -19.13 8.90
CA LEU A 24 14.57 -19.07 7.57
C LEU A 24 13.07 -19.35 7.68
N THR A 25 12.24 -18.42 7.23
CA THR A 25 10.78 -18.53 7.35
C THR A 25 10.11 -18.51 5.96
N ASP A 26 8.86 -18.99 5.92
CA ASP A 26 8.00 -19.00 4.72
C ASP A 26 6.59 -18.48 5.03
N GLU A 27 5.75 -18.47 4.00
CA GLU A 27 4.37 -17.96 4.00
C GLU A 27 3.41 -18.68 4.97
N LYS A 28 3.79 -19.82 5.56
CA LYS A 28 2.98 -20.58 6.52
C LYS A 28 3.43 -20.41 7.97
N ASP A 29 4.33 -19.46 8.23
CA ASP A 29 4.81 -19.21 9.59
C ASP A 29 3.64 -18.81 10.50
N PRO A 30 3.41 -19.54 11.61
CA PRO A 30 2.26 -19.32 12.48
C PRO A 30 2.24 -17.94 13.16
N ILE A 31 3.39 -17.32 13.35
CA ILE A 31 3.50 -15.98 13.96
C ILE A 31 3.10 -14.92 12.93
N LEU A 32 3.48 -15.14 11.67
CA LEU A 32 3.06 -14.33 10.53
C LEU A 32 1.53 -14.37 10.36
N MET A 33 0.93 -15.56 10.39
CA MET A 33 -0.52 -15.71 10.33
C MET A 33 -1.21 -15.03 11.52
N LYS A 34 -0.68 -15.19 12.74
CA LYS A 34 -1.24 -14.49 13.93
C LYS A 34 -1.12 -12.98 13.84
N LEU A 35 -0.02 -12.46 13.31
CA LEU A 35 0.18 -11.02 13.14
C LEU A 35 -0.78 -10.46 12.09
N GLN A 36 -0.98 -11.20 10.99
CA GLN A 36 -1.98 -10.90 9.98
C GLN A 36 -3.40 -10.91 10.58
N GLU A 37 -3.80 -11.98 11.28
CA GLU A 37 -5.10 -12.07 11.96
C GLU A 37 -5.32 -10.93 12.96
N HIS A 38 -4.26 -10.50 13.67
CA HIS A 38 -4.34 -9.38 14.59
C HIS A 38 -4.64 -8.06 13.88
N PHE A 39 -3.93 -7.76 12.78
CA PHE A 39 -4.19 -6.57 11.98
C PHE A 39 -5.57 -6.62 11.29
N GLU A 40 -5.98 -7.78 10.77
CA GLU A 40 -7.32 -7.97 10.20
C GLU A 40 -8.42 -7.69 11.22
N LYS A 41 -8.20 -8.07 12.49
CA LYS A 41 -9.14 -7.79 13.56
C LYS A 41 -9.18 -6.30 13.92
N GLN A 42 -8.01 -5.63 13.98
CA GLN A 42 -7.96 -4.18 14.21
C GLN A 42 -8.63 -3.38 13.09
N ILE A 43 -8.48 -3.80 11.84
CA ILE A 43 -9.17 -3.18 10.69
C ILE A 43 -10.69 -3.23 10.87
N LYS A 44 -11.23 -4.33 11.41
CA LYS A 44 -12.68 -4.48 11.65
C LYS A 44 -13.21 -3.70 12.85
N ASP A 45 -12.36 -3.42 13.83
CA ASP A 45 -12.77 -2.82 15.11
C ASP A 45 -12.64 -1.28 15.11
N ASP A 46 -11.82 -0.69 14.22
CA ASP A 46 -11.55 0.76 14.19
C ASP A 46 -12.00 1.48 12.90
N ASN A 47 -12.54 2.69 13.04
CA ASN A 47 -12.91 3.59 11.92
C ASN A 47 -11.70 4.22 11.19
N GLU A 48 -10.47 3.90 11.60
CA GLU A 48 -9.20 4.37 11.00
C GLU A 48 -8.56 3.30 10.09
N GLU A 49 -9.38 2.63 9.28
CA GLU A 49 -9.00 1.53 8.36
C GLU A 49 -7.75 1.85 7.48
N CYS A 50 -7.57 3.12 7.08
CA CYS A 50 -6.49 3.59 6.21
C CYS A 50 -5.08 3.31 6.76
N ASP A 51 -4.89 3.52 8.07
CA ASP A 51 -3.58 3.48 8.72
C ASP A 51 -3.20 2.04 9.12
N HIS A 52 -4.17 1.17 9.37
CA HIS A 52 -3.92 -0.24 9.64
C HIS A 52 -3.63 -1.03 8.37
N LEU A 53 -4.36 -0.77 7.28
CA LEU A 53 -4.06 -1.33 5.96
C LEU A 53 -2.71 -0.84 5.42
N GLU A 54 -2.29 0.38 5.77
CA GLU A 54 -0.93 0.87 5.56
C GLU A 54 0.11 -0.04 6.18
N GLN A 55 -0.03 -0.26 7.48
CA GLN A 55 0.96 -0.94 8.29
C GLN A 55 1.04 -2.41 7.88
N LEU A 56 -0.11 -3.06 7.66
CA LEU A 56 -0.20 -4.42 7.18
C LEU A 56 0.41 -4.57 5.78
N GLY A 57 0.07 -3.67 4.84
CA GLY A 57 0.64 -3.71 3.49
C GLY A 57 2.16 -3.53 3.48
N ARG A 58 2.69 -2.57 4.25
CA ARG A 58 4.15 -2.37 4.38
C ARG A 58 4.85 -3.56 5.01
N LEU A 59 4.22 -4.18 6.01
CA LEU A 59 4.73 -5.36 6.68
C LEU A 59 4.77 -6.56 5.74
N LEU A 60 3.64 -6.89 5.08
CA LEU A 60 3.57 -8.01 4.14
C LEU A 60 4.57 -7.86 3.01
N ILE A 61 4.73 -6.66 2.45
CA ILE A 61 5.72 -6.42 1.38
C ILE A 61 7.16 -6.58 1.87
N LYS A 62 7.45 -6.20 3.11
CA LYS A 62 8.76 -6.43 3.73
C LYS A 62 9.01 -7.90 4.04
N MET A 63 7.96 -8.64 4.40
CA MET A 63 8.03 -10.03 4.78
C MET A 63 8.02 -10.90 3.53
N VAL A 64 6.89 -11.10 2.87
CA VAL A 64 6.74 -12.04 1.74
C VAL A 64 7.16 -11.46 0.38
N GLY A 65 7.69 -10.24 0.36
CA GLY A 65 7.98 -9.55 -0.89
C GLY A 65 6.71 -9.04 -1.57
N PHE A 66 6.91 -8.18 -2.56
CA PHE A 66 5.82 -7.45 -3.18
C PHE A 66 4.82 -8.35 -3.92
N ASP A 67 5.31 -9.31 -4.70
CA ASP A 67 4.48 -10.11 -5.59
C ASP A 67 3.56 -11.05 -4.80
N GLN A 68 4.06 -11.68 -3.73
CA GLN A 68 3.25 -12.54 -2.87
C GLN A 68 2.28 -11.74 -1.99
N ALA A 69 2.70 -10.57 -1.48
CA ALA A 69 1.80 -9.69 -0.74
C ALA A 69 0.60 -9.28 -1.61
N LYS A 70 0.85 -8.94 -2.88
CA LYS A 70 -0.19 -8.64 -3.86
C LYS A 70 -1.14 -9.81 -4.05
N ASP A 71 -0.64 -11.02 -4.26
CA ASP A 71 -1.50 -12.19 -4.50
C ASP A 71 -2.39 -12.52 -3.29
N ILE A 72 -1.87 -12.37 -2.06
CA ILE A 72 -2.67 -12.53 -0.83
C ILE A 72 -3.78 -11.49 -0.79
N PHE A 73 -3.45 -10.21 -1.03
CA PHE A 73 -4.47 -9.17 -1.01
C PHE A 73 -5.49 -9.32 -2.14
N ASP A 74 -5.06 -9.70 -3.35
CA ASP A 74 -5.97 -9.96 -4.48
C ASP A 74 -6.91 -11.13 -4.18
N GLN A 75 -6.46 -12.15 -3.42
CA GLN A 75 -7.31 -13.25 -2.94
C GLN A 75 -8.26 -12.84 -1.81
N GLN A 76 -7.85 -11.94 -0.92
CA GLN A 76 -8.67 -11.48 0.19
C GLN A 76 -9.70 -10.42 -0.20
N LEU A 77 -9.39 -9.64 -1.23
CA LEU A 77 -10.21 -8.55 -1.78
C LEU A 77 -10.98 -8.97 -3.05
N ILE A 78 -11.21 -10.28 -3.24
CA ILE A 78 -12.04 -10.81 -4.32
C ILE A 78 -13.41 -10.11 -4.33
N ASP A 79 -13.91 -9.82 -5.54
CA ASP A 79 -15.10 -9.04 -5.95
C ASP A 79 -16.47 -9.41 -5.29
N THR A 80 -16.49 -10.15 -4.18
CA THR A 80 -17.71 -10.65 -3.53
C THR A 80 -18.30 -9.73 -2.44
N ASP A 81 -17.62 -8.66 -2.03
CA ASP A 81 -18.17 -7.66 -1.09
C ASP A 81 -18.18 -6.27 -1.77
N GLU A 82 -19.37 -5.74 -2.03
CA GLU A 82 -19.58 -4.38 -2.59
C GLU A 82 -18.97 -3.27 -1.72
N ASP A 83 -18.60 -3.55 -0.46
CA ASP A 83 -18.06 -2.57 0.47
C ASP A 83 -16.53 -2.47 0.50
N LYS A 84 -15.79 -3.43 -0.09
CA LYS A 84 -14.32 -3.50 0.02
C LYS A 84 -13.54 -2.69 -1.02
N TRP A 85 -14.24 -1.95 -1.88
CA TRP A 85 -13.59 -1.15 -2.92
C TRP A 85 -12.66 -0.07 -2.32
N ARG A 86 -12.93 0.42 -1.11
CA ARG A 86 -12.08 1.40 -0.40
C ARG A 86 -10.70 0.82 -0.12
N GLU A 87 -10.66 -0.36 0.46
CA GLU A 87 -9.44 -1.09 0.80
C GLU A 87 -8.62 -1.35 -0.46
N ARG A 88 -9.31 -1.79 -1.52
CA ARG A 88 -8.70 -2.07 -2.83
C ARG A 88 -8.11 -0.81 -3.47
N LEU A 89 -8.80 0.33 -3.40
CA LEU A 89 -8.32 1.61 -3.88
C LEU A 89 -7.03 2.03 -3.17
N LEU A 90 -7.04 2.00 -1.83
CA LEU A 90 -5.90 2.39 -1.01
C LEU A 90 -4.69 1.50 -1.26
N LEU A 91 -4.92 0.19 -1.35
CA LEU A 91 -3.87 -0.77 -1.62
C LEU A 91 -3.24 -0.56 -3.00
N ASN A 92 -4.05 -0.34 -4.04
CA ASN A 92 -3.54 -0.03 -5.37
C ASN A 92 -2.69 1.26 -5.35
N ASN A 93 -3.12 2.30 -4.63
CA ASN A 93 -2.30 3.51 -4.46
C ASN A 93 -0.95 3.20 -3.79
N ARG A 94 -0.92 2.33 -2.77
CA ARG A 94 0.33 1.91 -2.11
C ARG A 94 1.25 1.10 -3.02
N PHE A 95 0.69 0.17 -3.78
CA PHE A 95 1.44 -0.59 -4.76
C PHE A 95 2.08 0.32 -5.82
N GLY A 96 1.32 1.32 -6.30
CA GLY A 96 1.84 2.34 -7.20
C GLY A 96 3.05 3.08 -6.59
N TYR A 97 2.94 3.48 -5.32
CA TYR A 97 4.03 4.15 -4.60
C TYR A 97 5.28 3.30 -4.48
N ILE A 98 5.13 2.02 -4.14
CA ILE A 98 6.28 1.13 -3.98
C ILE A 98 6.97 0.87 -5.32
N TYR A 99 6.21 0.69 -6.40
CA TYR A 99 6.81 0.57 -7.74
C TYR A 99 7.54 1.83 -8.18
N ARG A 100 6.99 3.01 -7.87
CA ARG A 100 7.67 4.29 -8.11
C ARG A 100 8.98 4.38 -7.34
N GLN A 101 9.01 3.98 -6.07
CA GLN A 101 10.23 3.97 -5.26
C GLN A 101 11.28 2.97 -5.78
N LYS A 102 10.85 1.90 -6.44
CA LYS A 102 11.74 0.98 -7.18
C LYS A 102 12.18 1.51 -8.55
N GLY A 103 11.76 2.71 -8.95
CA GLY A 103 12.02 3.30 -10.27
C GLY A 103 11.18 2.71 -11.40
N ASN A 104 10.25 1.79 -11.10
CA ASN A 104 9.37 1.19 -12.10
C ASN A 104 8.10 2.06 -12.29
N ASN A 105 8.28 3.12 -13.07
CA ASN A 105 7.22 4.07 -13.36
C ASN A 105 6.04 3.48 -14.16
N THR A 106 6.27 2.42 -14.94
CA THR A 106 5.21 1.76 -15.73
C THR A 106 4.21 1.06 -14.83
N ASN A 107 4.71 0.20 -13.93
CA ASN A 107 3.84 -0.45 -12.96
C ASN A 107 3.25 0.56 -11.97
N ALA A 108 4.00 1.59 -11.57
CA ALA A 108 3.46 2.64 -10.71
C ALA A 108 2.17 3.26 -11.31
N LEU A 109 2.23 3.67 -12.58
CA LEU A 109 1.05 4.21 -13.28
C LEU A 109 -0.07 3.20 -13.44
N LEU A 110 0.24 1.92 -13.69
CA LEU A 110 -0.79 0.88 -13.77
C LEU A 110 -1.63 0.83 -12.50
N TYR A 111 -0.97 0.74 -11.33
CA TYR A 111 -1.67 0.64 -10.05
C TYR A 111 -2.36 1.95 -9.65
N TYR A 112 -1.74 3.11 -9.88
CA TYR A 112 -2.41 4.39 -9.60
C TYR A 112 -3.65 4.60 -10.46
N ASN A 113 -3.60 4.26 -11.75
CA ASN A 113 -4.79 4.34 -12.60
C ASN A 113 -5.85 3.32 -12.22
N GLY A 114 -5.46 2.13 -11.75
CA GLY A 114 -6.37 1.14 -11.17
C GLY A 114 -7.09 1.67 -9.93
N ALA A 115 -6.36 2.28 -8.99
CA ALA A 115 -6.94 2.94 -7.81
C ALA A 115 -7.93 4.03 -8.21
N LEU A 116 -7.55 4.86 -9.18
CA LEU A 116 -8.39 5.94 -9.68
C LEU A 116 -9.68 5.41 -10.33
N ALA A 117 -9.59 4.34 -11.13
CA ALA A 117 -10.74 3.71 -11.75
C ALA A 117 -11.73 3.18 -10.71
N ILE A 118 -11.23 2.46 -9.69
CA ILE A 118 -12.06 1.96 -8.58
C ILE A 118 -12.78 3.12 -7.88
N GLY A 119 -12.04 4.19 -7.58
CA GLY A 119 -12.59 5.38 -6.93
C GLY A 119 -13.68 6.05 -7.75
N LEU A 120 -13.44 6.29 -9.04
CA LEU A 120 -14.40 6.92 -9.93
C LEU A 120 -15.65 6.07 -10.22
N THR A 121 -15.55 4.74 -10.09
CA THR A 121 -16.71 3.84 -10.21
C THR A 121 -17.63 3.90 -8.98
N ASN A 122 -17.05 4.12 -7.79
CA ASN A 122 -17.79 4.01 -6.53
C ASN A 122 -18.09 5.37 -5.85
N ARG A 123 -17.43 6.45 -6.30
CA ARG A 123 -17.51 7.78 -5.68
C ARG A 123 -17.59 8.90 -6.71
N SER A 124 -17.92 10.08 -6.21
CA SER A 124 -17.83 11.34 -6.97
C SER A 124 -16.39 11.62 -7.39
N GLU A 125 -16.21 12.21 -8.56
CA GLU A 125 -14.91 12.69 -9.05
C GLU A 125 -14.23 13.72 -8.14
N ASN A 126 -14.97 14.32 -7.21
CA ASN A 126 -14.47 15.29 -6.23
C ASN A 126 -14.23 14.70 -4.84
N ASP A 127 -14.23 13.37 -4.70
CA ASP A 127 -13.96 12.72 -3.42
C ASP A 127 -12.51 12.94 -2.96
N ILE A 128 -12.33 13.35 -1.71
CA ILE A 128 -11.03 13.67 -1.09
C ILE A 128 -10.04 12.50 -1.18
N PHE A 129 -10.50 11.25 -1.20
CA PHE A 129 -9.63 10.08 -1.34
C PHE A 129 -8.92 9.99 -2.71
N LEU A 130 -9.40 10.72 -3.73
CA LEU A 130 -8.78 10.72 -5.08
C LEU A 130 -7.61 11.70 -5.21
N ALA A 131 -7.55 12.75 -4.38
CA ALA A 131 -6.49 13.75 -4.39
C ALA A 131 -5.06 13.15 -4.30
N PRO A 132 -4.75 12.26 -3.33
CA PRO A 132 -3.42 11.66 -3.25
C PRO A 132 -3.06 10.79 -4.47
N ILE A 133 -4.05 10.15 -5.11
CA ILE A 133 -3.83 9.33 -6.32
C ILE A 133 -3.43 10.23 -7.50
N TYR A 134 -4.15 11.33 -7.71
CA TYR A 134 -3.80 12.32 -8.74
C TYR A 134 -2.41 12.92 -8.53
N ASN A 135 -2.07 13.30 -7.29
CA ASN A 135 -0.72 13.79 -6.94
C ASN A 135 0.37 12.77 -7.27
N ASN A 136 0.13 11.50 -6.98
CA ASN A 136 1.06 10.42 -7.25
C ASN A 136 1.27 10.18 -8.75
N ILE A 137 0.19 10.15 -9.54
CA ILE A 137 0.25 10.08 -11.01
C ILE A 137 1.03 11.27 -11.58
N ALA A 138 0.73 12.47 -11.10
CA ALA A 138 1.42 13.69 -11.50
C ALA A 138 2.93 13.59 -11.26
N SER A 139 3.33 13.08 -10.10
CA SER A 139 4.73 12.92 -9.74
C SER A 139 5.48 11.93 -10.63
N VAL A 140 4.82 10.85 -11.06
CA VAL A 140 5.42 9.92 -12.04
C VAL A 140 5.62 10.61 -13.38
N TYR A 141 4.61 11.32 -13.90
CA TYR A 141 4.75 12.04 -15.17
C TYR A 141 5.78 13.17 -15.11
N TYR A 142 5.88 13.87 -13.97
CA TYR A 142 6.91 14.86 -13.73
C TYR A 142 8.30 14.25 -13.83
N SER A 143 8.54 13.12 -13.18
CA SER A 143 9.84 12.42 -13.24
C SER A 143 10.22 11.95 -14.65
N LYS A 144 9.23 11.75 -15.53
CA LYS A 144 9.41 11.36 -16.94
C LYS A 144 9.52 12.58 -17.89
N GLY A 145 9.41 13.81 -17.39
CA GLY A 145 9.47 15.04 -18.19
C GLY A 145 8.16 15.41 -18.89
N PHE A 146 7.05 14.72 -18.61
CA PHE A 146 5.73 15.01 -19.18
C PHE A 146 5.00 16.08 -18.34
N TYR A 147 5.55 17.29 -18.31
CA TYR A 147 5.12 18.35 -17.39
C TYR A 147 3.67 18.79 -17.60
N SER A 148 3.16 18.82 -18.83
CA SER A 148 1.77 19.19 -19.11
C SER A 148 0.77 18.21 -18.47
N ILE A 149 1.06 16.91 -18.53
CA ILE A 149 0.25 15.86 -17.93
C ILE A 149 0.38 15.92 -16.40
N ALA A 150 1.60 16.12 -15.89
CA ALA A 150 1.83 16.28 -14.46
C ALA A 150 1.03 17.47 -13.90
N LEU A 151 1.11 18.64 -14.53
CA LEU A 151 0.41 19.85 -14.12
C LEU A 151 -1.11 19.66 -14.11
N PHE A 152 -1.65 18.98 -15.12
CA PHE A 152 -3.08 18.66 -15.16
C PHE A 152 -3.51 17.84 -13.93
N ASN A 153 -2.76 16.79 -13.60
CA ASN A 153 -3.07 15.93 -12.46
C ASN A 153 -2.85 16.65 -11.11
N TYR A 154 -1.79 17.46 -10.98
CA TYR A 154 -1.58 18.29 -9.79
C TYR A 154 -2.73 19.27 -9.55
N LYS A 155 -3.23 19.92 -10.61
CA LYS A 155 -4.39 20.82 -10.50
C LYS A 155 -5.64 20.08 -10.06
N LYS A 156 -5.89 18.88 -10.62
CA LYS A 156 -7.03 18.04 -10.19
C LYS A 156 -6.96 17.68 -8.70
N ALA A 157 -5.79 17.29 -8.20
CA ALA A 157 -5.62 17.02 -6.77
C ALA A 157 -5.90 18.27 -5.92
N LEU A 158 -5.35 19.42 -6.33
CA LEU A 158 -5.56 20.69 -5.62
C LEU A 158 -7.03 21.13 -5.62
N ASP A 159 -7.74 21.01 -6.74
CA ASP A 159 -9.15 21.39 -6.86
C ASP A 159 -10.03 20.55 -5.91
N ILE A 160 -9.70 19.26 -5.75
CA ILE A 160 -10.39 18.36 -4.81
C ILE A 160 -10.12 18.78 -3.36
N GLU A 161 -8.85 18.99 -3.00
CA GLU A 161 -8.46 19.43 -1.65
C GLU A 161 -9.10 20.77 -1.28
N GLN A 162 -9.16 21.71 -2.23
CA GLN A 162 -9.81 23.00 -2.02
C GLN A 162 -11.30 22.84 -1.77
N LYS A 163 -12.03 22.09 -2.60
CA LYS A 163 -13.47 21.87 -2.41
C LYS A 163 -13.77 21.24 -1.04
N TYR A 164 -12.99 20.23 -0.66
CA TYR A 164 -13.16 19.57 0.64
C TYR A 164 -12.92 20.49 1.84
N GLN A 165 -12.01 21.48 1.74
CA GLN A 165 -11.79 22.45 2.82
C GLN A 165 -12.94 23.45 3.01
N PHE A 166 -13.88 23.54 2.07
CA PHE A 166 -15.00 24.48 2.11
C PHE A 166 -16.38 23.80 2.27
N ASP A 167 -16.42 22.47 2.44
CA ASP A 167 -17.62 21.67 2.75
C ASP A 167 -17.72 21.36 4.25
#